data_AF-A0A956I1R5-F1
#
_entry.id   AF-A0A956I1R5-F1
#
_cell.length_a   1.000
_cell.length_b   1.000
_cell.length_c   1.000
_cell.angle_alpha   90.00
_cell.angle_beta   90.00
_cell.angle_gamma   90.00
#
_symmetry.space_group_name_H-M   'P 1'
#
loop_
_entity.id
_entity.type
_entity.pdbx_description
1 polymer ?
#
loop_
_entity_poly.entity_id
_entity_poly.type
_entity_poly.pdbx_seq_one_letter_code
_entity_poly.pdbx_strand_id
1 'polypeptide(L)'
;MRGGGDIRAAREGLQVVVQRLAERSPVPAGGAAAASAIAQGAALLAKCVRIAALSKPVSPTAATFDALAAEAVSGFELDCEAFVGVLTTPRSQTDRLGAAWIRATAAPLDLASTAMDAAQWVPAVRSCARPPTVPDVDAAWTLLSAGAAIALANARANLVHVPGEQRAALRARLGELDSRARQHLAQNGLGGRRLLAEVVREVCARAAREAFEDAGYAGLCAEGRVERALDAIRSVSLEAALTRHEPEPNDSAGGREG
;
A
#
# COMPACT_ATOMS: atom_id res chain seq x y z
N MET A 1 -10.64 20.93 22.30
CA MET A 1 -9.33 20.81 21.60
C MET A 1 -8.36 20.02 22.47
N ARG A 2 -8.17 18.72 22.20
CA ARG A 2 -7.18 17.84 22.88
C ARG A 2 -6.23 17.15 21.88
N GLY A 3 -6.11 17.65 20.63
CA GLY A 3 -5.39 16.95 19.55
C GLY A 3 -3.96 17.39 19.28
N GLY A 4 -3.48 18.49 19.89
CA GLY A 4 -2.17 19.07 19.54
C GLY A 4 -0.96 18.28 20.06
N GLY A 5 -1.08 17.63 21.23
CA GLY A 5 -0.01 16.80 21.80
C GLY A 5 0.23 15.52 21.02
N ASP A 6 -0.86 14.85 20.62
CA ASP A 6 -0.81 13.56 19.94
C ASP A 6 -0.19 13.67 18.53
N ILE A 7 -0.48 14.76 17.81
CA ILE A 7 0.10 14.99 16.47
C ILE A 7 1.61 15.24 16.55
N ARG A 8 2.09 15.95 17.58
CA ARG A 8 3.52 16.19 17.77
C ARG A 8 4.27 14.89 18.04
N ALA A 9 3.76 14.05 18.95
CA ALA A 9 4.35 12.76 19.26
C ALA A 9 4.38 11.82 18.03
N ALA A 10 3.30 11.77 17.25
CA ALA A 10 3.25 10.99 16.02
C ALA A 10 4.31 11.46 14.99
N ARG A 11 4.46 12.77 14.82
CA ARG A 11 5.49 13.36 13.94
C ARG A 11 6.90 13.01 14.42
N GLU A 12 7.17 13.14 15.70
CA GLU A 12 8.48 12.81 16.29
C GLU A 12 8.83 11.33 16.08
N GLY A 13 7.87 10.42 16.33
CA GLY A 13 8.05 9.00 16.05
C GLY A 13 8.36 8.71 14.57
N LEU A 14 7.63 9.32 13.65
CA LEU A 14 7.88 9.18 12.22
C LEU A 14 9.27 9.71 11.82
N GLN A 15 9.67 10.88 12.35
CA GLN A 15 10.98 11.46 12.08
C GLN A 15 12.11 10.53 12.51
N VAL A 16 11.98 9.89 13.68
CA VAL A 16 12.96 8.91 14.16
C VAL A 16 13.10 7.74 13.19
N VAL A 17 11.98 7.16 12.73
CA VAL A 17 12.02 6.03 11.78
C VAL A 17 12.68 6.43 10.46
N VAL A 18 12.28 7.56 9.89
CA VAL A 18 12.83 8.06 8.62
C VAL A 18 14.32 8.36 8.73
N GLN A 19 14.75 9.02 9.81
CA GLN A 19 16.16 9.33 10.03
C GLN A 19 17.00 8.06 10.15
N ARG A 20 16.52 7.05 10.90
CA ARG A 20 17.22 5.77 11.05
C ARG A 20 17.36 5.02 9.73
N LEU A 21 16.34 5.03 8.88
CA LEU A 21 16.40 4.41 7.55
C LEU A 21 17.38 5.13 6.60
N ALA A 22 17.66 6.42 6.82
CA ALA A 22 18.57 7.21 6.02
C ALA A 22 20.03 7.15 6.50
N GLU A 23 20.30 6.53 7.66
CA GLU A 23 21.65 6.38 8.19
C GLU A 23 22.49 5.43 7.30
N ARG A 24 23.82 5.55 7.36
CA ARG A 24 24.74 4.61 6.67
C ARG A 24 24.79 3.21 7.30
N SER A 25 24.03 3.00 8.37
CA SER A 25 23.93 1.71 9.04
C SER A 25 23.20 0.70 8.14
N PRO A 26 23.62 -0.58 8.11
CA PRO A 26 22.90 -1.61 7.35
C PRO A 26 21.55 -1.98 7.96
N VAL A 27 21.27 -1.57 9.20
CA VAL A 27 19.97 -1.73 9.88
C VAL A 27 19.62 -0.44 10.64
N PRO A 28 18.34 -0.02 10.65
CA PRO A 28 17.21 -0.59 9.91
C PRO A 28 17.30 -0.33 8.39
N ALA A 29 16.73 -1.21 7.57
CA ALA A 29 16.74 -1.11 6.10
C ALA A 29 15.36 -1.46 5.49
N GLY A 30 15.34 -2.11 4.32
CA GLY A 30 14.12 -2.41 3.59
C GLY A 30 13.08 -3.22 4.40
N GLY A 31 13.49 -4.19 5.22
CA GLY A 31 12.56 -5.01 6.00
C GLY A 31 11.86 -4.21 7.11
N ALA A 32 12.61 -3.34 7.79
CA ALA A 32 12.07 -2.34 8.70
C ALA A 32 11.09 -1.36 8.02
N ALA A 33 11.36 -0.90 6.80
CA ALA A 33 10.43 -0.09 6.02
C ALA A 33 9.15 -0.88 5.68
N ALA A 34 9.28 -2.16 5.32
CA ALA A 34 8.16 -3.06 5.10
C ALA A 34 7.27 -3.20 6.35
N ALA A 35 7.88 -3.54 7.49
CA ALA A 35 7.19 -3.67 8.78
C ALA A 35 6.44 -2.38 9.16
N SER A 36 7.08 -1.22 8.98
CA SER A 36 6.48 0.09 9.24
C SER A 36 5.24 0.33 8.37
N ALA A 37 5.32 0.05 7.06
CA ALA A 37 4.18 0.18 6.16
C ALA A 37 3.03 -0.76 6.54
N ILE A 38 3.34 -2.02 6.88
CA ILE A 38 2.34 -3.02 7.27
C ILE A 38 1.62 -2.60 8.55
N ALA A 39 2.38 -2.17 9.57
CA ALA A 39 1.83 -1.71 10.84
C ALA A 39 0.89 -0.49 10.65
N GLN A 40 1.31 0.48 9.83
CA GLN A 40 0.47 1.64 9.50
C GLN A 40 -0.80 1.23 8.74
N GLY A 41 -0.69 0.31 7.78
CA GLY A 41 -1.83 -0.20 7.03
C GLY A 41 -2.85 -0.90 7.94
N ALA A 42 -2.38 -1.80 8.81
CA ALA A 42 -3.23 -2.47 9.79
C ALA A 42 -3.88 -1.47 10.77
N ALA A 43 -3.14 -0.48 11.26
CA ALA A 43 -3.67 0.57 12.15
C ALA A 43 -4.78 1.41 11.48
N LEU A 44 -4.66 1.70 10.18
CA LEU A 44 -5.72 2.38 9.41
C LEU A 44 -6.97 1.50 9.29
N LEU A 45 -6.84 0.20 9.03
CA LEU A 45 -7.99 -0.72 9.05
C LEU A 45 -8.65 -0.77 10.43
N ALA A 46 -7.86 -0.83 11.51
CA ALA A 46 -8.37 -0.76 12.88
C ALA A 46 -9.19 0.54 13.11
N LYS A 47 -8.67 1.69 12.69
CA LYS A 47 -9.35 2.99 12.77
C LYS A 47 -10.68 2.98 12.02
N CYS A 48 -10.70 2.49 10.77
CA CYS A 48 -11.93 2.40 9.98
C CYS A 48 -12.98 1.50 10.65
N VAL A 49 -12.57 0.35 11.18
CA VAL A 49 -13.47 -0.56 11.90
C VAL A 49 -14.00 0.08 13.18
N ARG A 50 -13.18 0.77 13.98
CA ARG A 50 -13.67 1.49 15.17
C ARG A 50 -14.73 2.52 14.82
N ILE A 51 -14.51 3.29 13.75
CA ILE A 51 -15.45 4.32 13.30
C ILE A 51 -16.76 3.69 12.79
N ALA A 52 -16.68 2.58 12.05
CA ALA A 52 -17.84 1.84 11.57
C ALA A 52 -18.62 1.18 12.73
N ALA A 53 -17.91 0.64 13.71
CA ALA A 53 -18.46 -0.08 14.86
C ALA A 53 -19.34 0.80 15.77
N LEU A 54 -19.20 2.12 15.71
CA LEU A 54 -20.08 3.07 16.40
C LEU A 54 -21.55 2.94 16.01
N SER A 55 -21.86 2.34 14.85
CA SER A 55 -23.23 2.18 14.37
C SER A 55 -23.73 0.74 14.35
N LYS A 56 -22.85 -0.25 14.20
CA LYS A 56 -23.19 -1.68 14.16
C LYS A 56 -21.94 -2.54 14.38
N PRO A 57 -22.05 -3.77 14.92
CA PRO A 57 -20.92 -4.69 14.98
C PRO A 57 -20.31 -4.94 13.60
N VAL A 58 -18.98 -4.99 13.54
CA VAL A 58 -18.20 -5.27 12.33
C VAL A 58 -17.26 -6.44 12.61
N SER A 59 -17.15 -7.36 11.64
CA SER A 59 -16.16 -8.42 11.63
C SER A 59 -15.27 -8.26 10.39
N PRO A 60 -13.94 -8.30 10.52
CA PRO A 60 -13.17 -8.50 11.75
C PRO A 60 -13.22 -7.27 12.68
N THR A 61 -12.84 -7.47 13.94
CA THR A 61 -12.84 -6.39 14.95
C THR A 61 -11.58 -5.53 14.85
N ALA A 62 -11.60 -4.33 15.44
CA ALA A 62 -10.41 -3.49 15.50
C ALA A 62 -9.23 -4.19 16.22
N ALA A 63 -9.51 -5.02 17.22
CA ALA A 63 -8.51 -5.79 17.95
C ALA A 63 -7.75 -6.78 17.05
N THR A 64 -8.40 -7.32 16.02
CA THR A 64 -7.74 -8.17 15.01
C THR A 64 -6.63 -7.38 14.30
N PHE A 65 -6.92 -6.15 13.90
CA PHE A 65 -5.95 -5.30 13.21
C PHE A 65 -4.89 -4.70 14.15
N ASP A 66 -5.24 -4.44 15.40
CA ASP A 66 -4.26 -4.03 16.42
C ASP A 66 -3.23 -5.13 16.67
N ALA A 67 -3.67 -6.39 16.72
CA ALA A 67 -2.77 -7.54 16.84
C ALA A 67 -1.83 -7.66 15.64
N LEU A 68 -2.36 -7.52 14.41
CA LEU A 68 -1.55 -7.55 13.19
C LEU A 68 -0.58 -6.36 13.11
N ALA A 69 -0.97 -5.18 13.57
CA ALA A 69 -0.09 -4.03 13.65
C ALA A 69 1.04 -4.26 14.66
N ALA A 70 0.72 -4.81 15.83
CA ALA A 70 1.72 -5.18 16.84
C ALA A 70 2.68 -6.26 16.33
N GLU A 71 2.18 -7.28 15.65
CA GLU A 71 2.99 -8.33 15.01
C GLU A 71 3.94 -7.74 13.97
N ALA A 72 3.48 -6.81 13.13
CA ALA A 72 4.33 -6.11 12.18
C ALA A 72 5.42 -5.26 12.88
N VAL A 73 5.10 -4.61 13.99
CA VAL A 73 6.09 -3.89 14.81
C VAL A 73 7.12 -4.85 15.40
N SER A 74 6.73 -6.00 15.93
CA SER A 74 7.68 -7.03 16.37
C SER A 74 8.52 -7.57 15.20
N GLY A 75 7.94 -7.70 14.01
CA GLY A 75 8.64 -8.09 12.80
C GLY A 75 9.73 -7.10 12.37
N PHE A 76 9.60 -5.80 12.70
CA PHE A 76 10.67 -4.81 12.51
C PHE A 76 11.94 -5.21 13.28
N GLU A 77 11.77 -5.54 14.56
CA GLU A 77 12.88 -5.91 15.44
C GLU A 77 13.50 -7.24 15.01
N LEU A 78 12.65 -8.24 14.74
CA LEU A 78 13.08 -9.57 14.29
C LEU A 78 13.86 -9.52 12.97
N ASP A 79 13.46 -8.70 12.00
CA ASP A 79 14.19 -8.51 10.74
C ASP A 79 15.58 -7.90 10.99
N CYS A 80 15.65 -6.84 11.79
CA CYS A 80 16.91 -6.18 12.14
C CYS A 80 17.87 -7.14 12.85
N GLU A 81 17.38 -7.85 13.88
CA GLU A 81 18.18 -8.81 14.64
C GLU A 81 18.65 -9.98 13.79
N ALA A 82 17.77 -10.52 12.93
CA ALA A 82 18.12 -11.61 12.05
C ALA A 82 19.23 -11.21 11.07
N PHE A 83 19.15 -10.01 10.49
CA PHE A 83 20.18 -9.51 9.58
C PHE A 83 21.49 -9.17 10.30
N VAL A 84 21.44 -8.56 11.48
CA VAL A 84 22.64 -8.38 12.33
C VAL A 84 23.29 -9.72 12.64
N GLY A 85 22.49 -10.76 12.90
CA GLY A 85 23.01 -12.12 13.09
C GLY A 85 23.81 -12.62 11.88
N VAL A 86 23.39 -12.30 10.66
CA VAL A 86 24.14 -12.63 9.43
C VAL A 86 25.45 -11.83 9.36
N LEU A 87 25.41 -10.53 9.64
CA LEU A 87 26.59 -9.66 9.55
C LEU A 87 27.66 -10.00 10.59
N THR A 88 27.24 -10.44 11.78
CA THR A 88 28.14 -10.67 12.92
C THR A 88 28.63 -12.11 13.01
N THR A 89 28.00 -13.07 12.33
CA THR A 89 28.44 -14.48 12.35
C THR A 89 29.69 -14.68 11.47
N PRO A 90 30.81 -15.20 12.02
CA PRO A 90 32.02 -15.44 11.23
C PRO A 90 31.78 -16.44 10.11
N ARG A 91 32.38 -16.20 8.93
CA ARG A 91 32.27 -17.09 7.76
C ARG A 91 32.81 -18.50 7.99
N SER A 92 33.69 -18.66 8.97
CA SER A 92 34.21 -19.97 9.39
C SER A 92 33.17 -20.83 10.13
N GLN A 93 32.09 -20.23 10.66
CA GLN A 93 31.04 -20.92 11.39
C GLN A 93 29.85 -21.21 10.46
N THR A 94 30.06 -22.09 9.49
CA THR A 94 29.10 -22.37 8.39
C THR A 94 27.70 -22.70 8.87
N ASP A 95 27.57 -23.53 9.92
CA ASP A 95 26.26 -23.97 10.42
C ASP A 95 25.50 -22.81 11.09
N ARG A 96 26.20 -22.01 11.90
CA ARG A 96 25.60 -20.82 12.52
C ARG A 96 25.23 -19.77 11.49
N LEU A 97 26.08 -19.58 10.48
CA LEU A 97 25.80 -18.64 9.39
C LEU A 97 24.60 -19.12 8.55
N GLY A 98 24.50 -20.43 8.29
CA GLY A 98 23.32 -21.04 7.67
C GLY A 98 22.04 -20.79 8.48
N ALA A 99 22.09 -20.98 9.80
CA ALA A 99 20.96 -20.68 10.69
C ALA A 99 20.59 -19.18 10.70
N ALA A 100 21.58 -18.29 10.64
CA ALA A 100 21.35 -16.85 10.53
C ALA A 100 20.64 -16.49 9.22
N TRP A 101 21.07 -17.06 8.08
CA TRP A 101 20.40 -16.85 6.79
C TRP A 101 18.98 -17.41 6.75
N ILE A 102 18.73 -18.55 7.40
CA ILE A 102 17.38 -19.10 7.55
C ILE A 102 16.48 -18.08 8.26
N ARG A 103 16.92 -17.54 9.40
CA ARG A 103 16.14 -16.52 10.14
C ARG A 103 15.95 -15.24 9.34
N ALA A 104 17.00 -14.73 8.71
CA ALA A 104 16.94 -13.52 7.88
C ALA A 104 16.06 -13.71 6.62
N THR A 105 15.82 -14.95 6.19
CA THR A 105 14.86 -15.26 5.11
C THR A 105 13.44 -15.46 5.64
N ALA A 106 13.30 -16.08 6.82
CA ALA A 106 12.00 -16.37 7.41
C ALA A 106 11.28 -15.12 7.92
N ALA A 107 11.98 -14.21 8.62
CA ALA A 107 11.40 -12.99 9.18
C ALA A 107 10.63 -12.13 8.13
N PRO A 108 11.18 -11.83 6.94
CA PRO A 108 10.41 -11.13 5.91
C PRO A 108 9.25 -11.96 5.34
N LEU A 109 9.31 -13.30 5.32
CA LEU A 109 8.14 -14.11 4.93
C LEU A 109 7.02 -14.07 5.97
N ASP A 110 7.37 -14.00 7.26
CA ASP A 110 6.41 -13.79 8.34
C ASP A 110 5.72 -12.43 8.17
N LEU A 111 6.49 -11.35 7.98
CA LEU A 111 5.95 -10.01 7.71
C LEU A 111 5.03 -9.98 6.48
N ALA A 112 5.43 -10.64 5.39
CA ALA A 112 4.58 -10.73 4.20
C ALA A 112 3.27 -11.47 4.48
N SER A 113 3.30 -12.53 5.32
CA SER A 113 2.08 -13.21 5.76
C SER A 113 1.18 -12.28 6.57
N THR A 114 1.71 -11.58 7.58
CA THR A 114 0.96 -10.60 8.40
C THR A 114 0.28 -9.55 7.51
N ALA A 115 0.98 -9.07 6.49
CA ALA A 115 0.43 -8.13 5.52
C ALA A 115 -0.76 -8.72 4.73
N MET A 116 -0.64 -9.96 4.25
CA MET A 116 -1.73 -10.63 3.52
C MET A 116 -2.90 -10.97 4.43
N ASP A 117 -2.64 -11.31 5.68
CA ASP A 117 -3.67 -11.64 6.67
C ASP A 117 -4.47 -10.40 7.08
N ALA A 118 -3.88 -9.21 7.06
CA ALA A 118 -4.60 -7.94 7.14
C ALA A 118 -5.34 -7.63 5.83
N ALA A 119 -4.66 -7.79 4.69
CA ALA A 119 -5.14 -7.32 3.40
C ALA A 119 -6.36 -8.09 2.87
N GLN A 120 -6.51 -9.37 3.23
CA GLN A 120 -7.72 -10.16 2.90
C GLN A 120 -9.01 -9.52 3.41
N TRP A 121 -8.94 -8.71 4.46
CA TRP A 121 -10.11 -8.07 5.08
C TRP A 121 -10.48 -6.72 4.47
N VAL A 122 -9.64 -6.17 3.59
CA VAL A 122 -9.87 -4.86 2.95
C VAL A 122 -11.26 -4.75 2.30
N PRO A 123 -11.76 -5.73 1.52
CA PRO A 123 -13.12 -5.67 0.96
C PRO A 123 -14.21 -5.56 2.04
N ALA A 124 -14.10 -6.34 3.10
CA ALA A 124 -15.06 -6.35 4.20
C ALA A 124 -15.05 -5.00 4.94
N VAL A 125 -13.86 -4.49 5.29
CA VAL A 125 -13.71 -3.18 5.95
C VAL A 125 -14.24 -2.06 5.04
N ARG A 126 -13.94 -2.09 3.73
CA ARG A 126 -14.44 -1.12 2.76
C ARG A 126 -15.97 -1.13 2.67
N SER A 127 -16.60 -2.31 2.73
CA SER A 127 -18.06 -2.46 2.65
C SER A 127 -18.80 -1.84 3.85
N CYS A 128 -18.14 -1.74 5.00
CA CYS A 128 -18.71 -1.12 6.20
C CYS A 128 -18.12 0.26 6.52
N ALA A 129 -17.11 0.72 5.78
CA ALA A 129 -16.48 2.01 5.99
C ALA A 129 -17.48 3.15 5.79
N ARG A 130 -17.38 4.19 6.62
CA ARG A 130 -18.13 5.43 6.41
C ARG A 130 -17.50 6.18 5.23
N PRO A 131 -18.25 6.96 4.44
CA PRO A 131 -17.70 7.67 3.29
C PRO A 131 -16.43 8.48 3.57
N PRO A 132 -16.30 9.23 4.70
CA PRO A 132 -15.08 9.98 5.01
C PRO A 132 -13.86 9.11 5.32
N THR A 133 -14.03 7.81 5.60
CA THR A 133 -12.94 6.89 5.96
C THR A 133 -12.59 5.92 4.83
N VAL A 134 -13.26 5.99 3.67
CA VAL A 134 -12.90 5.16 2.52
C VAL A 134 -11.47 5.44 2.04
N PRO A 135 -10.99 6.70 1.97
CA PRO A 135 -9.59 6.96 1.62
C PRO A 135 -8.58 6.30 2.58
N ASP A 136 -8.90 6.19 3.87
CA ASP A 136 -8.05 5.51 4.86
C ASP A 136 -7.94 4.00 4.56
N VAL A 137 -9.02 3.36 4.09
CA VAL A 137 -8.99 1.95 3.68
C VAL A 137 -8.11 1.75 2.43
N ASP A 138 -8.10 2.71 1.52
CA ASP A 138 -7.33 2.66 0.29
C ASP A 138 -5.84 2.90 0.54
N ALA A 139 -5.53 3.84 1.43
CA ALA A 139 -4.18 4.02 1.96
C ALA A 139 -3.71 2.75 2.68
N ALA A 140 -4.55 2.13 3.51
CA ALA A 140 -4.22 0.88 4.19
C ALA A 140 -3.86 -0.24 3.23
N TRP A 141 -4.69 -0.47 2.20
CA TRP A 141 -4.44 -1.46 1.17
C TRP A 141 -3.12 -1.21 0.43
N THR A 142 -2.83 0.05 0.09
CA THR A 142 -1.60 0.44 -0.59
C THR A 142 -0.37 0.13 0.27
N LEU A 143 -0.40 0.51 1.55
CA LEU A 143 0.68 0.27 2.50
C LEU A 143 0.91 -1.23 2.75
N LEU A 144 -0.15 -2.01 2.96
CA LEU A 144 -0.06 -3.46 3.12
C LEU A 144 0.53 -4.14 1.88
N SER A 145 0.11 -3.72 0.68
CA SER A 145 0.62 -4.26 -0.58
C SER A 145 2.09 -3.93 -0.80
N ALA A 146 2.48 -2.68 -0.56
CA ALA A 146 3.87 -2.24 -0.68
C ALA A 146 4.77 -2.95 0.33
N GLY A 147 4.33 -3.04 1.59
CA GLY A 147 5.05 -3.75 2.65
C GLY A 147 5.25 -5.24 2.32
N ALA A 148 4.21 -5.92 1.85
CA ALA A 148 4.31 -7.31 1.41
C ALA A 148 5.30 -7.48 0.24
N ALA A 149 5.24 -6.60 -0.77
CA ALA A 149 6.14 -6.66 -1.91
C ALA A 149 7.62 -6.48 -1.51
N ILE A 150 7.90 -5.51 -0.63
CA ILE A 150 9.25 -5.27 -0.10
C ILE A 150 9.73 -6.48 0.70
N ALA A 151 8.89 -7.02 1.58
CA ALA A 151 9.21 -8.18 2.40
C ALA A 151 9.53 -9.42 1.53
N LEU A 152 8.70 -9.71 0.52
CA LEU A 152 8.95 -10.81 -0.43
C LEU A 152 10.24 -10.61 -1.24
N ALA A 153 10.56 -9.37 -1.61
CA ALA A 153 11.82 -9.07 -2.29
C ALA A 153 13.05 -9.34 -1.40
N ASN A 154 12.99 -8.96 -0.12
CA ASN A 154 14.06 -9.24 0.85
C ASN A 154 14.25 -10.74 1.06
N ALA A 155 13.16 -11.50 1.26
CA ALA A 155 13.21 -12.95 1.40
C ALA A 155 13.84 -13.61 0.16
N ARG A 156 13.49 -13.15 -1.04
CA ARG A 156 14.04 -13.64 -2.30
C ARG A 156 15.55 -13.39 -2.42
N ALA A 157 16.01 -12.21 -2.00
CA ALA A 157 17.43 -11.86 -2.00
C ALA A 157 18.23 -12.76 -1.06
N ASN A 158 17.68 -13.09 0.12
CA ASN A 158 18.37 -13.91 1.12
C ASN A 158 18.39 -15.41 0.76
N LEU A 159 17.41 -15.89 -0.01
CA LEU A 159 17.21 -17.30 -0.33
C LEU A 159 18.44 -17.99 -0.97
N VAL A 160 19.25 -17.25 -1.73
CA VAL A 160 20.46 -17.78 -2.37
C VAL A 160 21.50 -18.26 -1.35
N HIS A 161 21.49 -17.71 -0.14
CA HIS A 161 22.44 -18.01 0.92
C HIS A 161 21.97 -19.13 1.89
N VAL A 162 20.69 -19.50 1.84
CA VAL A 162 20.09 -20.53 2.70
C VAL A 162 20.59 -21.94 2.31
N PRO A 163 20.91 -22.84 3.25
CA PRO A 163 21.28 -24.24 2.96
C PRO A 163 20.17 -25.05 2.23
N GLY A 164 20.56 -26.12 1.52
CA GLY A 164 19.74 -26.78 0.48
C GLY A 164 18.32 -27.21 0.90
N GLU A 165 18.19 -27.97 1.99
CA GLU A 165 16.88 -28.49 2.44
C GLU A 165 15.94 -27.36 2.88
N GLN A 166 16.45 -26.45 3.72
CA GLN A 166 15.67 -25.33 4.26
C GLN A 166 15.33 -24.31 3.16
N ARG A 167 16.19 -24.17 2.14
CA ARG A 167 15.94 -23.33 0.97
C ARG A 167 14.72 -23.80 0.19
N ALA A 168 14.51 -25.11 0.05
CA ALA A 168 13.35 -25.64 -0.67
C ALA A 168 12.04 -25.28 0.05
N ALA A 169 11.98 -25.46 1.37
CA ALA A 169 10.81 -25.11 2.18
C ALA A 169 10.51 -23.60 2.12
N LEU A 170 11.53 -22.75 2.32
CA LEU A 170 11.37 -21.29 2.26
C LEU A 170 10.99 -20.80 0.85
N ARG A 171 11.48 -21.45 -0.21
CA ARG A 171 11.08 -21.16 -1.60
C ARG A 171 9.62 -21.48 -1.85
N ALA A 172 9.12 -22.62 -1.36
CA ALA A 172 7.72 -22.99 -1.48
C ALA A 172 6.83 -21.94 -0.79
N ARG A 173 7.18 -21.56 0.44
CA ARG A 173 6.48 -20.52 1.21
C ARG A 173 6.50 -19.16 0.50
N LEU A 174 7.64 -18.76 -0.08
CA LEU A 174 7.76 -17.55 -0.90
C LEU A 174 6.81 -17.59 -2.11
N GLY A 175 6.73 -18.72 -2.82
CA GLY A 175 5.86 -18.89 -3.98
C GLY A 175 4.37 -18.82 -3.64
N GLU A 176 3.97 -19.41 -2.51
CA GLU A 176 2.60 -19.31 -1.99
C GLU A 176 2.23 -17.85 -1.68
N LEU A 177 3.08 -17.15 -0.93
CA LEU A 177 2.83 -15.76 -0.56
C LEU A 177 2.87 -14.80 -1.76
N ASP A 178 3.77 -15.01 -2.74
CA ASP A 178 3.78 -14.24 -3.99
C ASP A 178 2.47 -14.43 -4.78
N SER A 179 1.94 -15.66 -4.80
CA SER A 179 0.65 -15.96 -5.43
C SER A 179 -0.51 -15.28 -4.71
N ARG A 180 -0.56 -15.35 -3.37
CA ARG A 180 -1.56 -14.65 -2.54
C ARG A 180 -1.51 -13.14 -2.75
N ALA A 181 -0.32 -12.55 -2.76
CA ALA A 181 -0.13 -11.11 -2.99
C ALA A 181 -0.65 -10.68 -4.36
N ARG A 182 -0.35 -11.43 -5.42
CA ARG A 182 -0.88 -11.17 -6.77
C ARG A 182 -2.39 -11.30 -6.84
N GLN A 183 -2.98 -12.30 -6.18
CA GLN A 183 -4.44 -12.46 -6.11
C GLN A 183 -5.09 -11.26 -5.43
N HIS A 184 -4.57 -10.82 -4.29
CA HIS A 184 -5.09 -9.63 -3.61
C HIS A 184 -4.89 -8.37 -4.45
N LEU A 185 -3.76 -8.20 -5.14
CA LEU A 185 -3.55 -7.10 -6.09
C LEU A 185 -4.58 -7.11 -7.23
N ALA A 186 -4.91 -8.28 -7.76
CA ALA A 186 -5.93 -8.41 -8.81
C ALA A 186 -7.35 -8.09 -8.28
N GLN A 187 -7.68 -8.52 -7.06
CA GLN A 187 -8.99 -8.34 -6.44
C GLN A 187 -9.23 -6.92 -5.91
N ASN A 188 -8.21 -6.31 -5.30
CA ASN A 188 -8.31 -5.00 -4.62
C ASN A 188 -7.70 -3.84 -5.41
N GLY A 189 -6.82 -4.13 -6.39
CA GLY A 189 -6.35 -3.16 -7.39
C GLY A 189 -7.46 -2.61 -8.29
N LEU A 190 -8.69 -3.13 -8.14
CA LEU A 190 -9.90 -2.48 -8.63
C LEU A 190 -10.05 -1.04 -8.13
N GLY A 191 -9.44 -0.63 -7.01
CA GLY A 191 -9.46 0.78 -6.58
C GLY A 191 -8.75 1.71 -7.57
N GLY A 192 -7.51 1.40 -7.95
CA GLY A 192 -6.76 2.16 -8.96
C GLY A 192 -7.34 2.00 -10.36
N ARG A 193 -7.80 0.80 -10.73
CA ARG A 193 -8.51 0.57 -12.01
C ARG A 193 -9.86 1.27 -12.07
N ARG A 194 -10.58 1.38 -10.94
CA ARG A 194 -11.85 2.10 -10.83
C ARG A 194 -11.61 3.59 -10.88
N LEU A 195 -10.64 4.12 -10.15
CA LEU A 195 -10.27 5.53 -10.24
C LEU A 195 -9.87 5.87 -11.68
N LEU A 196 -9.02 5.04 -12.30
CA LEU A 196 -8.67 5.15 -13.72
C LEU A 196 -9.91 5.10 -14.61
N ALA A 197 -10.82 4.15 -14.40
CA ALA A 197 -12.05 4.04 -15.17
C ALA A 197 -13.01 5.23 -14.94
N GLU A 198 -13.04 5.80 -13.74
CA GLU A 198 -13.84 6.99 -13.40
C GLU A 198 -13.28 8.23 -14.09
N VAL A 199 -11.95 8.40 -14.10
CA VAL A 199 -11.25 9.46 -14.85
C VAL A 199 -11.50 9.31 -16.36
N VAL A 200 -11.30 8.12 -16.91
CA VAL A 200 -11.57 7.83 -18.33
C VAL A 200 -13.03 8.13 -18.66
N ARG A 201 -13.97 7.68 -17.82
CA ARG A 201 -15.40 7.94 -17.99
C ARG A 201 -15.73 9.43 -17.98
N GLU A 202 -15.18 10.18 -17.02
CA GLU A 202 -15.44 11.61 -16.90
C GLU A 202 -14.92 12.40 -18.11
N VAL A 203 -13.69 12.09 -18.55
CA VAL A 203 -13.10 12.76 -19.72
C VAL A 203 -13.88 12.45 -20.99
N CYS A 204 -14.25 11.18 -21.22
CA CYS A 204 -15.08 10.81 -22.36
C CYS A 204 -16.47 11.48 -22.30
N ALA A 205 -17.10 11.50 -21.12
CA ALA A 205 -18.43 12.11 -20.94
C ALA A 205 -18.42 13.64 -21.11
N ARG A 206 -17.31 14.30 -20.77
CA ARG A 206 -17.10 15.72 -21.03
C ARG A 206 -16.92 15.98 -22.53
N ALA A 207 -15.98 15.29 -23.18
CA ALA A 207 -15.71 15.44 -24.61
C ALA A 207 -16.96 15.20 -25.47
N ALA A 208 -17.77 14.20 -25.12
CA ALA A 208 -19.02 13.91 -25.80
C ALA A 208 -20.05 15.04 -25.67
N ARG A 209 -20.22 15.63 -24.47
CA ARG A 209 -21.15 16.73 -24.23
C ARG A 209 -20.76 17.99 -24.98
N GLU A 210 -19.50 18.39 -24.86
CA GLU A 210 -18.96 19.59 -25.52
C GLU A 210 -19.15 19.50 -27.05
N ALA A 211 -18.72 18.38 -27.66
CA ALA A 211 -18.86 18.20 -29.10
C ALA A 211 -20.32 18.11 -29.58
N PHE A 212 -21.22 17.53 -28.77
CA PHE A 212 -22.64 17.48 -29.08
C PHE A 212 -23.30 18.86 -29.07
N GLU A 213 -22.94 19.69 -28.09
CA GLU A 213 -23.40 21.08 -27.96
C GLU A 213 -22.87 21.95 -29.10
N ASP A 214 -21.56 21.86 -29.39
CA ASP A 214 -20.90 22.57 -30.49
C ASP A 214 -21.51 22.22 -31.85
N ALA A 215 -21.75 20.93 -32.09
CA ALA A 215 -22.43 20.46 -33.30
C ALA A 215 -23.86 21.04 -33.39
N GLY A 216 -24.52 21.23 -32.25
CA GLY A 216 -25.82 21.88 -32.19
C GLY A 216 -25.77 23.36 -32.58
N TYR A 217 -24.77 24.10 -32.11
CA TYR A 217 -24.53 25.48 -32.52
C TYR A 217 -24.19 25.59 -34.02
N ALA A 218 -23.54 24.58 -34.58
CA ALA A 218 -23.25 24.48 -36.02
C ALA A 218 -24.47 24.08 -36.88
N GLY A 219 -25.65 23.89 -36.27
CA GLY A 219 -26.88 23.57 -36.99
C GLY A 219 -27.03 22.11 -37.42
N LEU A 220 -26.22 21.19 -36.88
CA LEU A 220 -26.36 19.76 -37.17
C LEU A 220 -27.67 19.21 -36.60
N CYS A 221 -28.26 18.25 -37.32
CA CYS A 221 -29.37 17.45 -36.83
C CYS A 221 -28.92 16.56 -35.65
N ALA A 222 -29.87 15.94 -34.95
CA ALA A 222 -29.57 15.10 -33.79
C ALA A 222 -28.58 13.97 -34.12
N GLU A 223 -28.72 13.32 -35.29
CA GLU A 223 -27.80 12.26 -35.74
C GLU A 223 -26.38 12.79 -35.95
N GLY A 224 -26.23 13.90 -36.66
CA GLY A 224 -24.93 14.53 -36.88
C GLY A 224 -24.25 15.02 -35.59
N ARG A 225 -25.02 15.39 -34.57
CA ARG A 225 -24.48 15.71 -33.23
C ARG A 225 -23.95 14.47 -32.51
N VAL A 226 -24.64 13.34 -32.62
CA VAL A 226 -24.19 12.06 -32.05
C VAL A 226 -22.90 11.59 -32.73
N GLU A 227 -22.81 11.66 -34.06
CA GLU A 227 -21.59 11.31 -34.78
C GLU A 227 -20.40 12.15 -34.32
N ARG A 228 -20.59 13.47 -34.19
CA ARG A 228 -19.56 14.38 -33.68
C ARG A 228 -19.14 14.08 -32.24
N ALA A 229 -20.07 13.71 -31.37
CA ALA A 229 -19.76 13.30 -30.00
C ALA A 229 -18.94 12.00 -29.95
N LEU A 230 -19.24 11.02 -30.82
CA LEU A 230 -18.50 9.77 -30.90
C LEU A 230 -17.08 9.97 -31.45
N ASP A 231 -16.92 10.81 -32.47
CA ASP A 231 -15.60 11.16 -32.98
C ASP A 231 -14.76 11.91 -31.93
N ALA A 232 -15.39 12.80 -31.15
CA ALA A 232 -14.73 13.45 -30.03
C ALA A 232 -14.23 12.44 -28.99
N ILE A 233 -15.05 11.47 -28.57
CA ILE A 233 -14.63 10.38 -27.66
C ILE A 233 -13.44 9.61 -28.23
N ARG A 234 -13.47 9.25 -29.53
CA ARG A 234 -12.37 8.52 -30.19
C ARG A 234 -11.07 9.32 -30.25
N SER A 235 -11.17 10.65 -30.27
CA SER A 235 -10.02 11.56 -30.32
C SER A 235 -9.49 11.96 -28.94
N VAL A 236 -10.11 11.52 -27.84
CA VAL A 236 -9.64 11.79 -26.48
C VAL A 236 -8.22 11.25 -26.27
N SER A 237 -7.28 12.13 -25.93
CA SER A 237 -5.96 11.72 -25.47
C SER A 237 -6.02 11.26 -24.01
N LEU A 238 -5.97 9.94 -23.82
CA LEU A 238 -5.94 9.34 -22.48
C LEU A 238 -4.65 9.68 -21.72
N GLU A 239 -3.51 9.80 -22.40
CA GLU A 239 -2.26 10.22 -21.76
C GLU A 239 -2.38 11.63 -21.16
N ALA A 240 -2.86 12.59 -21.94
CA ALA A 240 -3.05 13.97 -21.45
C ALA A 240 -4.10 14.04 -20.33
N ALA A 241 -5.11 13.19 -20.37
CA ALA A 241 -6.13 13.08 -19.33
C ALA A 241 -5.57 12.61 -17.98
N LEU A 242 -4.63 11.66 -18.02
CA LEU A 242 -4.01 11.11 -16.81
C LEU A 242 -3.02 12.07 -16.17
N THR A 243 -2.26 12.83 -16.98
CA THR A 243 -1.31 13.83 -16.47
C THR A 243 -2.00 15.01 -15.78
N ARG A 244 -3.16 15.47 -16.26
CA ARG A 244 -3.91 16.59 -15.63
C ARG A 244 -4.60 16.24 -14.32
N HIS A 245 -4.70 14.95 -13.99
CA HIS A 245 -5.35 14.48 -12.78
C HIS A 245 -4.38 14.28 -11.61
N GLU A 246 -3.09 14.55 -11.82
CA GLU A 246 -2.13 14.70 -10.72
C GLU A 246 -2.53 15.93 -9.90
N PRO A 247 -2.72 15.80 -8.57
CA PRO A 247 -3.10 16.93 -7.73
C PRO A 247 -2.00 18.00 -7.79
N GLU A 248 -2.37 19.23 -8.11
CA GLU A 248 -1.44 20.35 -8.08
C GLU A 248 -0.78 20.46 -6.69
N PRO A 249 0.53 20.74 -6.63
CA PRO A 249 1.22 20.97 -5.37
C PRO A 249 0.56 22.17 -4.67
N ASN A 250 0.12 21.94 -3.44
CA ASN A 250 -0.61 22.90 -2.63
C ASN A 250 0.29 24.11 -2.29
N ASP A 251 0.25 25.14 -3.13
CA ASP A 251 0.84 26.45 -2.88
C ASP A 251 0.02 27.22 -1.84
N SER A 252 0.12 26.78 -0.59
CA SER A 252 -0.39 27.51 0.57
C SER A 252 0.76 27.85 1.53
N ALA A 253 1.84 28.41 0.98
CA ALA A 253 2.90 29.08 1.72
C ALA A 253 3.15 30.49 1.13
N GLY A 254 2.12 31.33 1.14
CA GLY A 254 2.23 32.71 0.69
C GLY A 254 1.29 33.63 1.44
N GLY A 255 1.85 34.49 2.30
CA GLY A 255 1.23 35.76 2.67
C GLY A 255 0.57 35.84 4.04
N ARG A 256 1.38 36.14 5.07
CA ARG A 256 1.06 37.20 6.05
C ARG A 256 2.33 37.93 6.45
N GLU A 257 2.69 38.91 5.63
CA GLU A 257 3.29 40.15 6.12
C GLU A 257 2.13 41.15 6.30
N GLY A 258 2.12 41.84 7.44
CA GLY A 258 1.05 42.73 7.90
C GLY A 258 0.89 42.65 9.41
#